data_AF-A0A438BGQ7-F1
#
_entry.id   AF-A0A438BGQ7-F1
#
_cell.length_a   1.000
_cell.length_b   1.000
_cell.length_c   1.000
_cell.angle_alpha   90.00
_cell.angle_beta   90.00
_cell.angle_gamma   90.00
#
_symmetry.space_group_name_H-M   'P 1'
#
loop_
_entity.id
_entity.type
_entity.pdbx_description
1 polymer ?
#
loop_
_entity_poly.entity_id
_entity_poly.type
_entity_poly.pdbx_seq_one_letter_code
_entity_poly.pdbx_strand_id
1 'polypeptide(L)' 'MIYLLAFIGLVTLAVLFWKAFGPTATTAVRGGSDSKVGRVVGPDDDPEFLWRVDRENHRRQSGPRPGTDTPTDPEN' A
#
# COMPACT_ATOMS: atom_id res chain seq x y z
N MET A 1 29.61 -25.27 -29.99
CA MET A 1 28.99 -25.41 -28.65
C MET A 1 28.76 -24.06 -27.98
N ILE A 2 29.76 -23.17 -27.95
CA ILE A 2 29.63 -21.83 -27.35
C ILE A 2 28.49 -20.98 -27.96
N TYR A 3 28.21 -21.15 -29.26
CA TYR A 3 27.11 -20.45 -29.93
C TYR A 3 25.72 -20.80 -29.37
N LEU A 4 25.51 -22.05 -28.96
CA LEU A 4 24.25 -22.47 -28.35
C LEU A 4 24.07 -21.79 -26.98
N LEU A 5 25.13 -21.77 -26.18
CA LEU A 5 25.13 -21.09 -24.88
C LEU A 5 24.95 -19.58 -25.03
N ALA A 6 25.61 -18.96 -26.01
CA ALA A 6 25.45 -17.54 -26.31
C ALA A 6 24.03 -17.21 -26.76
N PHE A 7 23.40 -18.07 -27.57
CA PHE A 7 22.03 -17.90 -28.02
C PHE A 7 21.03 -17.98 -26.85
N ILE A 8 21.19 -18.98 -25.98
CA ILE A 8 20.36 -19.11 -24.77
C ILE A 8 20.53 -17.88 -23.88
N GLY A 9 21.77 -17.43 -23.65
CA GLY A 9 22.06 -16.22 -22.87
C GLY A 9 21.46 -14.94 -23.47
N LEU A 10 21.46 -14.82 -24.80
CA LEU A 10 20.84 -13.68 -25.49
C LEU A 10 19.32 -13.70 -25.35
N VAL A 11 18.69 -14.87 -25.49
CA VAL A 11 17.24 -15.03 -25.32
C VAL A 11 16.81 -14.75 -23.87
N THR A 12 17.55 -15.25 -22.88
CA THR A 12 17.23 -14.98 -21.46
C THR A 12 17.33 -13.51 -21.12
N LEU A 13 18.35 -12.79 -21.62
CA LEU A 13 18.46 -11.34 -21.45
C LEU A 13 17.29 -10.61 -22.11
N ALA A 14 16.94 -10.95 -23.35
CA ALA A 14 15.80 -10.34 -24.04
C ALA A 14 14.48 -10.54 -23.27
N VAL A 15 14.24 -11.75 -22.74
CA VAL A 15 13.06 -12.06 -21.91
C VAL A 15 13.10 -11.29 -20.59
N LEU A 16 14.27 -11.16 -19.96
CA LEU A 16 14.42 -10.42 -18.70
C LEU A 16 14.17 -8.91 -18.92
N PHE A 17 14.73 -8.33 -19.98
CA PHE A 17 14.48 -6.94 -20.37
C PHE A 17 13.00 -6.73 -20.72
N TRP A 18 12.35 -7.66 -21.40
CA TRP A 18 10.91 -7.61 -21.64
C TRP A 18 10.10 -7.71 -20.34
N LYS A 19 10.50 -8.57 -19.40
CA LYS A 19 9.77 -8.73 -18.13
C LYS A 19 9.93 -7.52 -17.22
N ALA A 20 11.10 -6.87 -17.25
CA ALA A 20 11.41 -5.69 -16.46
C ALA A 20 10.87 -4.39 -17.06
N PHE A 21 10.95 -4.22 -18.39
CA PHE A 21 10.64 -2.97 -19.09
C PHE A 21 9.50 -3.08 -20.12
N GLY A 22 8.94 -4.27 -20.32
CA GLY A 22 7.80 -4.46 -21.21
C GLY A 22 6.61 -3.59 -20.78
N PRO A 23 5.63 -3.34 -21.67
CA PRO A 23 4.54 -2.39 -21.47
C PRO A 23 3.64 -2.59 -20.22
N THR A 24 3.93 -3.60 -19.39
CA THR A 24 3.34 -3.84 -18.07
C THR A 24 4.13 -3.21 -16.90
N ALA A 25 5.30 -2.61 -17.14
CA ALA A 25 6.09 -1.94 -16.10
C ALA A 25 5.38 -0.70 -15.53
N THR A 26 4.51 -0.04 -16.30
CA THR A 26 3.64 1.03 -15.77
C THR A 26 2.52 0.47 -14.88
N THR A 27 2.25 -0.83 -14.91
CA THR A 27 1.31 -1.49 -13.99
C THR A 27 1.99 -2.09 -12.76
N ALA A 28 3.33 -2.29 -12.80
CA ALA A 28 4.09 -2.87 -11.69
C ALA A 28 4.44 -1.88 -10.57
N VAL A 29 4.40 -0.56 -10.82
CA VAL A 29 4.31 0.45 -9.72
C VAL A 29 2.96 0.35 -8.96
N ARG A 30 2.05 -0.54 -9.38
CA ARG A 30 0.80 -0.90 -8.69
C ARG A 30 0.61 -2.40 -8.42
N GLY A 31 1.62 -3.27 -8.57
CA GLY A 31 1.36 -4.69 -8.38
C GLY A 31 2.54 -5.62 -8.60
N GLY A 32 3.38 -5.72 -7.57
CA GLY A 32 4.01 -7.01 -7.28
C GLY A 32 2.92 -8.01 -6.89
N SER A 33 2.91 -9.14 -7.59
CA SER A 33 2.11 -10.37 -7.43
C SER A 33 0.57 -10.25 -7.33
N ASP A 34 -0.12 -11.04 -8.17
CA ASP A 34 -1.42 -11.66 -7.84
C ASP A 34 -2.62 -10.78 -7.45
N SER A 35 -2.69 -9.52 -7.89
CA SER A 35 -3.66 -8.55 -7.35
C SER A 35 -4.81 -8.15 -8.29
N LYS A 36 -5.17 -8.95 -9.30
CA LYS A 36 -6.31 -8.58 -10.18
C LYS A 36 -7.36 -9.64 -10.50
N VAL A 37 -7.36 -10.79 -9.83
CA VAL A 37 -8.50 -11.71 -9.88
C VAL A 37 -8.81 -12.18 -8.46
N GLY A 38 -9.55 -11.36 -7.71
CA GLY A 38 -10.29 -11.81 -6.54
C GLY A 38 -9.48 -12.32 -5.35
N ARG A 39 -8.36 -11.68 -4.96
CA ARG A 39 -7.88 -11.88 -3.59
C ARG A 39 -8.86 -11.16 -2.67
N VAL A 40 -9.70 -11.94 -1.99
CA VAL A 40 -10.46 -11.47 -0.83
C VAL A 40 -9.42 -11.09 0.21
N VAL A 41 -9.00 -9.83 0.20
CA VAL A 41 -8.14 -9.24 1.23
C VAL A 41 -9.02 -9.13 2.46
N GLY A 42 -8.59 -9.77 3.55
CA GLY A 42 -9.30 -9.68 4.82
C GLY A 42 -9.30 -8.24 5.32
N PRO A 43 -10.28 -7.84 6.16
CA PRO A 43 -10.32 -6.51 6.76
C PRO A 43 -9.06 -6.12 7.56
N ASP A 44 -8.21 -7.09 7.92
CA ASP A 44 -6.97 -6.81 8.65
C ASP A 44 -5.81 -6.38 7.74
N ASP A 45 -5.90 -6.69 6.44
CA ASP A 45 -4.84 -6.46 5.44
C ASP A 45 -5.18 -5.34 4.45
N ASP A 46 -6.39 -4.73 4.52
CA ASP A 46 -6.73 -3.60 3.66
C ASP A 46 -6.25 -2.28 4.27
N PRO A 47 -5.44 -1.51 3.51
CA PRO A 47 -4.86 -0.26 4.02
C PRO A 47 -5.94 0.78 4.38
N GLU A 48 -7.08 0.73 3.70
CA GLU A 48 -8.21 1.63 3.93
C GLU A 48 -8.94 1.35 5.25
N PHE A 49 -9.02 0.10 5.72
CA PHE A 49 -9.59 -0.21 7.04
C PHE A 49 -8.66 0.22 8.17
N LEU A 50 -7.38 -0.12 8.08
CA LEU A 50 -6.39 0.28 9.09
C LEU A 50 -6.37 1.80 9.29
N TRP A 51 -6.46 2.57 8.19
CA TRP A 51 -6.55 4.03 8.25
C TRP A 51 -7.82 4.55 8.94
N ARG A 52 -8.97 3.90 8.71
CA ARG A 52 -10.22 4.26 9.38
C ARG A 52 -10.16 3.98 10.88
N VAL A 53 -9.60 2.84 11.28
CA VAL A 53 -9.42 2.46 12.70
C VAL A 53 -8.48 3.41 13.40
N ASP A 54 -7.32 3.72 12.78
CA ASP A 54 -6.33 4.62 13.36
C ASP A 54 -6.91 6.02 13.59
N ARG A 55 -7.65 6.55 12.62
CA ARG A 55 -8.33 7.85 12.74
C ARG A 55 -9.35 7.88 13.88
N GLU A 56 -10.16 6.83 14.00
CA GLU A 56 -11.18 6.74 15.06
C GLU A 56 -10.52 6.64 16.44
N ASN A 57 -9.45 5.85 16.55
CA ASN A 57 -8.66 5.73 17.78
C ASN A 57 -8.05 7.07 18.19
N HIS A 58 -7.44 7.79 17.23
CA HIS A 58 -6.90 9.12 17.46
C HIS A 58 -7.97 10.12 17.90
N ARG A 59 -9.15 10.12 17.28
CA ARG A 59 -10.27 11.01 17.69
C ARG A 59 -10.79 10.70 19.09
N ARG A 60 -10.79 9.43 19.51
CA ARG A 60 -11.19 9.04 20.87
C ARG A 60 -10.14 9.44 21.90
N GLN A 61 -8.86 9.32 21.56
CA GLN A 61 -7.75 9.75 22.41
C GLN A 61 -7.61 11.27 22.47
N SER A 62 -7.93 11.97 21.37
CA SER A 62 -7.94 13.43 21.28
C SER A 62 -9.30 14.06 21.56
N GLY A 63 -10.27 13.28 22.04
CA GLY A 63 -11.57 13.79 22.47
C GLY A 63 -11.37 14.81 23.58
N PRO A 64 -12.02 16.00 23.53
CA PRO A 64 -11.90 17.01 24.58
C PRO A 64 -12.17 16.38 25.94
N ARG A 65 -11.32 16.66 26.94
CA ARG A 65 -11.62 16.38 28.35
C ARG A 65 -13.04 16.91 28.62
N PRO A 66 -14.02 16.06 28.95
CA PRO A 66 -15.33 16.54 29.35
C PRO A 66 -15.16 17.10 30.77
N GLY A 67 -14.90 18.40 30.90
CA GLY A 67 -14.86 19.04 32.22
C GLY A 67 -14.01 20.28 32.43
N THR A 68 -13.56 21.02 31.40
CA THR A 68 -12.86 22.31 31.63
C THR A 68 -13.57 23.52 31.03
N ASP A 69 -14.88 23.42 30.85
CA ASP A 69 -15.73 24.55 30.49
C ASP A 69 -16.52 24.92 31.75
N THR A 70 -15.83 25.29 32.83
CA THR A 70 -16.43 26.11 33.87
C THR A 70 -16.07 27.55 33.53
N PRO A 71 -16.96 28.34 32.92
CA PRO A 71 -16.79 29.78 32.92
C PRO A 71 -16.79 30.23 34.38
N THR A 72 -15.62 30.57 34.91
CA THR A 72 -15.54 31.34 36.14
C THR A 72 -16.10 32.71 35.81
N ASP A 73 -17.37 32.90 36.12
CA ASP A 73 -18.04 34.20 36.11
C ASP A 73 -17.37 35.10 37.14
N PRO A 74 -16.75 36.22 36.75
CA PRO A 74 -16.20 37.18 37.69
C PRO A 74 -17.26 38.23 38.00
N GLU A 75 -18.12 37.99 38.99
CA GLU A 75 -18.98 39.05 39.56
C GLU A 75 -18.65 39.32 41.03
N ASN A 76 -17.97 40.46 41.20
CA ASN A 76 -18.17 41.54 42.19
C ASN A 76 -19.05 41.28 43.41
#